data_AF-A0A7S3JXZ6-F1
#
_entry.id   AF-A0A7S3JXZ6-F1
#
_cell.length_a   1.000
_cell.length_b   1.000
_cell.length_c   1.000
_cell.angle_alpha   90.00
_cell.angle_beta   90.00
_cell.angle_gamma   90.00
#
_symmetry.space_group_name_H-M   'P 1'
#
loop_
_entity.id
_entity.type
_entity.pdbx_description
1 polymer ?
#
loop_
_entity_poly.entity_id
_entity_poly.type
_entity_poly.pdbx_seq_one_letter_code
_entity_poly.pdbx_strand_id
1 'polypeptide(L)'
;RANLLNRYISFDNILLGFVTVLSTVSLEGWSQTLYALMDALGPIVIIYFVLLVLIGSYFIINLIVAVIYQAYVSVEANDIANNATVFSWPQPTLQNIDLSQEETAAKTNKL
;
A
#
# COMPACT_ATOMS: atom_id res chain seq x y z
N ARG A 1 -25.48 34.97 -6.80
CA ARG A 1 -25.27 34.51 -8.20
C ARG A 1 -24.85 33.06 -8.14
N ALA A 2 -25.70 32.12 -8.54
CA ALA A 2 -25.29 30.72 -8.68
C ALA A 2 -24.21 30.64 -9.75
N ASN A 3 -23.01 30.21 -9.38
CA ASN A 3 -21.93 29.98 -10.34
C ASN A 3 -22.31 28.76 -11.20
N LEU A 4 -22.50 28.98 -12.50
CA LEU A 4 -22.90 27.97 -13.47
C LEU A 4 -21.86 26.86 -13.68
N LEU A 5 -20.65 27.01 -13.11
CA LEU A 5 -19.61 25.97 -13.14
C LEU A 5 -19.84 24.85 -12.11
N ASN A 6 -20.76 25.03 -11.15
CA ASN A 6 -20.90 24.14 -10.00
C ASN A 6 -21.80 22.90 -10.21
N ARG A 7 -22.20 22.58 -11.45
CA ARG A 7 -23.16 21.49 -11.69
C ARG A 7 -22.65 20.11 -11.24
N TYR A 8 -21.34 19.95 -11.08
CA TYR A 8 -20.70 18.71 -10.62
C TYR A 8 -20.43 18.67 -9.11
N ILE A 9 -20.61 19.79 -8.40
CA ILE A 9 -20.41 19.90 -6.95
C ILE A 9 -21.79 19.98 -6.30
N SER A 10 -22.34 18.81 -6.00
CA SER A 10 -23.65 18.64 -5.37
C SER A 10 -23.63 17.43 -4.45
N PHE A 11 -24.34 17.54 -3.32
CA PHE A 11 -24.55 16.46 -2.35
C PHE A 11 -25.95 15.83 -2.46
N ASP A 12 -26.70 16.14 -3.53
CA ASP A 12 -28.08 15.67 -3.70
C ASP A 12 -28.14 14.19 -4.13
N ASN A 13 -27.08 13.70 -4.80
CA ASN A 13 -26.95 12.30 -5.22
C ASN A 13 -25.69 11.69 -4.61
N ILE A 14 -25.76 10.43 -4.17
CA ILE A 14 -24.63 9.72 -3.56
C ILE A 14 -23.40 9.71 -4.47
N LEU A 15 -23.58 9.47 -5.78
CA LEU A 15 -22.47 9.41 -6.73
C LEU A 15 -21.79 10.77 -6.93
N LEU A 16 -22.57 11.85 -7.06
CA LEU A 16 -22.04 13.21 -7.20
C LEU A 16 -21.39 13.70 -5.89
N GLY A 17 -21.99 13.35 -4.75
CA GLY A 17 -21.41 13.63 -3.44
C GLY A 17 -20.07 12.92 -3.25
N PHE A 18 -19.96 11.67 -3.68
CA PHE A 18 -18.71 10.92 -3.66
C PHE A 18 -17.62 11.56 -4.53
N VAL A 19 -17.96 11.94 -5.77
CA VAL A 19 -17.02 12.66 -6.65
C VAL A 19 -16.56 13.97 -6.01
N THR A 20 -17.49 14.72 -5.42
CA THR A 20 -17.18 15.99 -4.73
C THR A 20 -16.21 15.78 -3.57
N VAL A 21 -16.40 14.71 -2.79
CA VAL A 21 -15.48 14.33 -1.69
C VAL A 21 -14.12 13.93 -2.24
N LEU A 22 -14.05 13.12 -3.31
CA LEU A 22 -12.78 12.73 -3.91
C LEU A 22 -11.98 13.93 -4.44
N SER A 23 -12.61 14.85 -5.16
CA SER A 23 -11.96 16.08 -5.64
C SER A 23 -11.45 16.93 -4.47
N THR A 24 -12.21 16.99 -3.37
CA THR A 24 -11.80 17.70 -2.16
C THR A 24 -10.58 17.06 -1.50
N VAL A 25 -10.53 15.72 -1.41
CA VAL A 25 -9.37 14.97 -0.87
C VAL A 25 -8.13 15.15 -1.74
N SER A 26 -8.30 15.24 -3.06
CA SER A 26 -7.22 15.55 -4.01
C SER A 26 -6.74 17.00 -3.96
N LEU A 27 -7.34 17.86 -3.11
CA LEU A 27 -7.06 19.29 -3.05
C LEU A 27 -7.27 20.03 -4.38
N GLU A 28 -8.20 19.54 -5.21
CA GLU A 28 -8.60 20.20 -6.45
C GLU A 28 -9.99 20.82 -6.26
N GLY A 29 -10.11 22.14 -6.45
CA GLY A 29 -11.39 22.82 -6.31
C GLY A 29 -11.97 22.83 -4.89
N TRP A 30 -11.19 22.43 -3.88
CA TRP A 30 -11.65 22.25 -2.49
C TRP A 30 -12.08 23.56 -1.82
N SER A 31 -11.42 24.67 -2.15
CA SER A 31 -11.71 25.98 -1.56
C SER A 31 -13.07 26.51 -2.03
N GLN A 32 -13.41 26.30 -3.31
CA GLN A 32 -14.72 26.66 -3.85
C GLN A 32 -15.84 25.83 -3.18
N THR A 33 -15.63 24.52 -3.02
CA THR A 33 -16.59 23.65 -2.33
C THR A 33 -16.75 24.03 -0.86
N LEU A 34 -15.65 24.35 -0.17
CA LEU A 34 -15.66 24.79 1.22
C LEU A 34 -16.49 26.07 1.38
N TYR A 35 -16.22 27.10 0.58
CA TYR A 35 -16.97 28.35 0.66
C TYR A 35 -18.44 28.17 0.29
N ALA A 36 -18.75 27.35 -0.72
CA ALA A 36 -20.13 27.03 -1.09
C ALA A 36 -20.89 26.33 0.05
N LEU A 37 -20.25 25.42 0.79
CA LEU A 37 -20.86 24.79 1.96
C LEU A 37 -20.91 25.71 3.17
N MET A 38 -19.92 26.57 3.36
CA MET A 38 -19.90 27.56 4.44
C MET A 38 -21.06 28.55 4.31
N ASP A 39 -21.39 28.98 3.09
CA ASP A 39 -22.55 29.83 2.81
C ASP A 39 -23.89 29.12 3.09
N ALA A 40 -23.94 27.79 3.00
CA ALA A 40 -25.16 27.00 3.18
C ALA A 40 -25.37 26.51 4.64
N LEU A 41 -24.32 26.09 5.32
CA LEU A 41 -24.36 25.42 6.63
C LEU A 41 -23.63 26.19 7.73
N GLY A 42 -22.91 27.26 7.39
CA GLY A 42 -22.14 28.08 8.31
C GLY A 42 -20.69 27.61 8.52
N PRO A 43 -19.93 28.28 9.42
CA PRO A 43 -18.48 28.11 9.57
C PRO A 43 -18.06 26.76 10.15
N ILE A 44 -18.98 25.99 10.75
CA ILE A 44 -18.69 24.67 11.34
C ILE A 44 -18.16 23.66 10.32
N VAL A 45 -18.47 23.87 9.04
CA VAL A 45 -18.02 23.05 7.90
C VAL A 45 -16.49 22.97 7.80
N ILE A 46 -15.77 24.00 8.25
CA ILE A 46 -14.31 24.04 8.20
C ILE A 46 -13.71 22.86 8.98
N ILE A 47 -14.25 22.54 10.16
CA ILE A 47 -13.77 21.43 11.00
C ILE A 47 -13.98 20.09 10.29
N TYR A 48 -15.14 19.91 9.64
CA TYR A 48 -15.41 18.73 8.83
C TYR A 48 -14.40 18.59 7.68
N PHE A 49 -14.11 19.67 6.95
CA PHE A 49 -13.12 19.64 5.85
C PHE A 49 -11.72 19.29 6.32
N VAL A 50 -11.28 19.86 7.45
CA VAL A 50 -9.96 19.56 8.01
C VAL A 50 -9.84 18.08 8.37
N LEU A 51 -10.84 17.52 9.06
CA LEU A 51 -10.84 16.09 9.42
C LEU A 51 -10.90 15.19 8.17
N LEU A 52 -11.69 15.57 7.17
CA LEU A 52 -11.83 14.84 5.92
C LEU A 52 -10.51 14.78 5.14
N VAL A 53 -9.81 15.90 4.98
CA VAL A 53 -8.50 15.95 4.31
C VAL A 53 -7.44 15.22 5.12
N LEU A 54 -7.46 15.37 6.45
CA LEU A 54 -6.50 14.71 7.33
C LEU A 54 -6.62 13.19 7.20
N ILE A 55 -7.82 12.64 7.42
CA ILE A 55 -8.09 11.20 7.31
C ILE A 55 -7.85 10.71 5.87
N GLY A 56 -8.29 11.47 4.87
CA GLY A 56 -8.10 11.14 3.45
C GLY A 56 -6.62 11.06 3.07
N SER A 57 -5.79 11.99 3.54
CA SER A 57 -4.35 12.00 3.26
C SER A 57 -3.63 10.82 3.91
N TYR A 58 -3.96 10.48 5.16
CA TYR A 58 -3.41 9.30 5.83
C TYR A 58 -3.77 8.02 5.08
N PHE A 59 -5.01 7.91 4.61
CA PHE A 59 -5.44 6.77 3.82
C PHE A 59 -4.65 6.64 2.52
N ILE A 60 -4.52 7.72 1.74
CA ILE A 60 -3.79 7.68 0.45
C ILE A 60 -2.31 7.37 0.65
N ILE A 61 -1.64 8.01 1.61
CA ILE A 61 -0.22 7.74 1.87
C ILE A 61 -0.01 6.28 2.26
N ASN A 62 -0.85 5.75 3.16
CA ASN A 62 -0.75 4.35 3.60
C ASN A 62 -1.03 3.37 2.44
N LEU A 63 -1.95 3.72 1.53
CA LEU A 63 -2.24 2.91 0.36
C LEU A 63 -1.04 2.90 -0.61
N ILE A 64 -0.46 4.06 -0.89
CA ILE A 64 0.72 4.17 -1.76
C ILE A 64 1.90 3.40 -1.17
N VAL A 65 2.18 3.55 0.12
CA VAL A 65 3.26 2.82 0.80
C VAL A 65 3.03 1.31 0.72
N ALA A 66 1.82 0.83 0.97
CA ALA A 66 1.50 -0.58 0.90
C ALA A 66 1.68 -1.16 -0.51
N VAL A 67 1.21 -0.45 -1.54
CA VAL A 67 1.36 -0.88 -2.95
C VAL A 67 2.83 -0.90 -3.35
N ILE A 68 3.58 0.14 -2.99
CA ILE A 68 5.01 0.23 -3.29
C ILE A 68 5.76 -0.92 -2.59
N TYR A 69 5.49 -1.17 -1.31
CA TYR A 69 6.08 -2.29 -0.58
C TYR A 69 5.81 -3.64 -1.25
N GLN A 70 4.56 -3.89 -1.63
CA GLN A 70 4.19 -5.12 -2.32
C GLN A 70 4.92 -5.28 -3.66
N ALA A 71 5.05 -4.18 -4.43
CA ALA A 71 5.81 -4.18 -5.67
C ALA A 71 7.29 -4.55 -5.42
N TYR A 72 7.95 -3.92 -4.45
CA TYR A 72 9.34 -4.22 -4.11
C TYR A 72 9.55 -5.69 -3.73
N VAL A 73 8.71 -6.26 -2.86
CA VAL A 73 8.80 -7.67 -2.45
C VAL A 73 8.62 -8.61 -3.65
N SER A 74 7.69 -8.29 -4.56
CA SER A 74 7.47 -9.10 -5.75
C SER A 74 8.65 -9.06 -6.72
N VAL A 75 9.34 -7.92 -6.85
CA VAL A 75 10.52 -7.80 -7.73
C VAL A 75 11.67 -8.63 -7.16
N GLU A 76 11.95 -8.56 -5.86
CA GLU A 76 12.99 -9.37 -5.21
C GLU A 76 12.74 -10.87 -5.41
N ALA A 77 11.49 -11.33 -5.24
CA ALA A 77 11.13 -12.72 -5.48
C ALA A 77 11.34 -13.15 -6.95
N ASN A 78 11.04 -12.26 -7.91
CA ASN A 78 11.26 -12.51 -9.34
C ASN A 78 12.75 -12.51 -9.71
N ASP A 79 13.56 -11.67 -9.07
CA ASP A 79 15.02 -11.66 -9.27
C ASP A 79 15.63 -12.97 -8.76
N ILE A 80 15.18 -13.48 -7.61
CA ILE A 80 15.59 -14.79 -7.09
C ILE A 80 15.15 -15.94 -8.02
N ALA A 81 13.92 -15.90 -8.53
CA ALA A 81 13.42 -16.94 -9.45
C ALA A 81 14.13 -16.92 -10.82
N ASN A 82 14.39 -15.74 -11.39
CA ASN A 82 15.15 -15.61 -12.63
C ASN A 82 16.63 -16.02 -12.42
N ASN A 83 17.24 -15.65 -11.30
CA ASN A 83 18.57 -16.12 -10.92
C ASN A 83 18.63 -17.66 -10.82
N ALA A 84 17.69 -18.28 -10.10
CA ALA A 84 17.66 -19.72 -9.89
C ALA A 84 17.44 -20.54 -11.17
N THR A 85 16.83 -19.93 -12.20
CA THR A 85 16.63 -20.55 -13.52
C THR A 85 17.78 -20.27 -14.49
N VAL A 86 18.44 -19.11 -14.39
CA VAL A 86 19.63 -18.78 -15.20
C VAL A 86 20.88 -19.54 -14.71
N PHE A 87 20.92 -19.95 -13.44
CA PHE A 87 22.00 -20.74 -12.87
C PHE A 87 21.48 -21.88 -11.98
N SER A 88 21.00 -22.95 -12.59
CA SER A 88 20.58 -24.16 -11.87
C SER A 88 21.77 -25.05 -11.52
N TRP A 89 22.23 -25.03 -10.27
CA TRP A 89 23.19 -26.01 -9.79
C TRP A 89 22.53 -27.38 -9.61
N PRO A 90 23.13 -28.48 -10.14
CA PRO A 90 22.74 -29.83 -9.77
C PRO A 90 22.86 -30.01 -8.25
N GLN A 91 21.75 -30.33 -7.58
CA GLN A 91 21.78 -30.57 -6.14
C GLN A 91 22.56 -31.85 -5.86
N PRO A 92 23.66 -31.83 -5.07
CA PRO A 92 24.25 -33.06 -4.60
C PRO A 92 23.24 -33.75 -3.68
N THR A 93 22.78 -34.94 -4.07
CA THR A 93 22.00 -35.78 -3.17
C THR A 93 22.87 -36.02 -1.93
N LEU A 94 22.37 -35.66 -0.76
CA LEU A 94 22.99 -36.04 0.50
C LEU A 94 22.88 -37.57 0.61
N GLN A 95 23.83 -38.27 0.00
CA GLN A 95 24.06 -39.67 0.31
C GLN A 95 24.62 -39.67 1.73
N ASN A 96 23.73 -40.03 2.65
CA ASN A 96 23.95 -40.33 4.05
C ASN A 96 25.44 -40.54 4.32
N ILE A 97 26.13 -39.50 4.77
CA ILE A 97 27.49 -39.66 5.28
C ILE A 97 27.29 -40.53 6.51
N ASP A 98 27.71 -41.79 6.41
CA ASP A 98 27.53 -42.76 7.48
C ASP A 98 28.47 -42.39 8.64
N LEU A 99 28.03 -41.44 9.45
CA LEU A 99 28.70 -41.01 10.68
C LEU A 99 28.81 -42.15 11.70
N SER A 100 28.14 -43.29 11.46
CA SER A 100 28.31 -44.48 12.31
C SER A 100 29.70 -45.09 12.20
N GLN A 101 30.43 -44.86 11.09
CA GLN A 101 31.77 -45.40 10.89
C GLN A 101 32.88 -44.60 11.61
N GLU A 102 32.64 -43.32 11.92
CA GLU A 102 33.64 -42.47 12.58
C GLU A 102 33.66 -42.66 14.11
N GLU A 103 32.50 -42.92 14.74
CA GLU A 103 32.43 -43.18 16.19
C GLU A 103 33.05 -44.53 16.60
N THR A 104 33.04 -45.54 15.73
CA THR A 104 33.61 -46.86 16.07
C THR A 104 35.13 -46.90 15.94
N ALA A 105 35.71 -46.18 14.98
CA ALA A 105 37.17 -46.08 14.82
C ALA A 105 37.83 -45.28 15.95
N ALA A 106 37.12 -44.30 16.53
CA ALA A 106 37.62 -43.50 17.64
C ALA A 106 37.72 -44.28 18.97
N LYS A 107 36.96 -45.37 19.13
CA LYS A 107 36.94 -46.18 20.36
C LYS A 107 38.02 -47.27 20.37
N THR A 108 38.53 -47.71 19.22
CA THR A 108 39.55 -48.76 19.13
C THR A 108 40.97 -48.24 19.37
N ASN A 109 41.21 -46.95 19.22
CA ASN A 109 42.54 -46.32 19.40
C ASN A 109 42.74 -45.71 20.80
N LYS A 110 41.85 -46.05 21.74
CA LYS A 110 41.88 -45.62 23.15
C LYS A 110 42.00 -46.80 24.14
N LEU A 111 42.52 -47.94 23.69
CA LEU A 111 42.88 -49.10 24.53
C LEU A 111 44.38 -49.35 24.48
#